data_AF-A0A383C208-F1
#
_entry.id   AF-A0A383C208-F1
#
_cell.length_a   1.000
_cell.length_b   1.000
_cell.length_c   1.000
_cell.angle_alpha   90.00
_cell.angle_beta   90.00
_cell.angle_gamma   90.00
#
_symmetry.space_group_name_H-M   'P 1'
#
loop_
_entity.id
_entity.type
_entity.pdbx_description
1 polymer ?
#
loop_
_entity_poly.entity_id
_entity_poly.type
_entity_poly.pdbx_seq_one_letter_code
_entity_poly.pdbx_strand_id
1 'polypeptide(L)' 'MSNIGKQPIPIPEGVELIHNETEITVKGKLGQLKQ' A
#
# COMPACT_ATOMS: atom_id res chain seq x y z
N MET A 1 -17.41 -16.15 1.36
CA MET A 1 -15.99 -16.10 0.95
C MET A 1 -15.69 -14.69 0.45
N SER A 2 -14.94 -13.90 1.21
CA SER A 2 -14.60 -12.53 0.80
C SER A 2 -13.50 -12.54 -0.25
N ASN A 3 -13.74 -11.89 -1.40
CA ASN A 3 -12.80 -11.80 -2.51
C ASN A 3 -12.01 -10.47 -2.53
N ILE A 4 -12.10 -9.66 -1.47
CA ILE A 4 -11.46 -8.32 -1.40
C ILE A 4 -9.94 -8.43 -1.56
N GLY A 5 -9.29 -9.37 -0.87
CA GLY A 5 -7.82 -9.54 -0.94
C GLY A 5 -7.30 -10.08 -2.29
N LYS A 6 -8.18 -10.54 -3.19
CA LYS A 6 -7.81 -10.96 -4.54
C LYS A 6 -7.88 -9.83 -5.56
N GLN A 7 -8.48 -8.69 -5.20
CA GLN A 7 -8.54 -7.54 -6.10
C GLN A 7 -7.20 -6.81 -6.07
N PRO A 8 -6.51 -6.68 -7.21
CA PRO A 8 -5.28 -5.90 -7.29
C PRO A 8 -5.59 -4.42 -7.04
N ILE A 9 -4.75 -3.77 -6.25
CA ILE A 9 -4.89 -2.35 -5.94
C ILE A 9 -3.91 -1.58 -6.84
N PRO A 10 -4.39 -0.66 -7.69
CA PRO A 10 -3.51 0.14 -8.54
C PRO A 10 -2.70 1.11 -7.67
N ILE A 11 -1.38 1.13 -7.90
CA ILE A 11 -0.45 2.03 -7.20
C ILE A 11 -0.29 3.28 -8.07
N PRO A 12 -0.67 4.48 -7.59
CA PRO A 12 -0.52 5.71 -8.36
C PRO A 12 0.96 6.12 -8.49
N GLU A 13 1.31 6.80 -9.59
CA GLU A 13 2.64 7.37 -9.77
C GLU A 13 2.96 8.41 -8.68
N GLY A 14 4.15 8.30 -8.08
CA GLY A 14 4.57 9.14 -6.96
C GLY A 14 4.19 8.61 -5.57
N VAL A 15 3.74 7.35 -5.48
CA VAL A 15 3.59 6.64 -4.21
C VAL A 15 4.68 5.59 -4.07
N GLU A 16 5.51 5.72 -3.03
CA GLU A 16 6.49 4.70 -2.64
C GLU A 16 5.85 3.72 -1.66
N LEU A 17 5.94 2.44 -1.98
CA LEU A 17 5.50 1.34 -1.12
C LEU A 17 6.70 0.56 -0.64
N ILE A 18 6.83 0.47 0.68
CA ILE A 18 7.85 -0.35 1.34
C ILE A 18 7.10 -1.47 2.05
N HIS A 19 7.34 -2.69 1.62
CA HIS A 19 6.79 -3.89 2.23
C HIS A 19 7.89 -4.61 3.01
N ASN A 20 7.80 -4.60 4.33
CA ASN A 20 8.71 -5.29 5.25
C ASN A 20 7.93 -6.39 5.97
N GLU A 21 7.68 -7.53 5.31
CA GLU A 21 7.01 -8.75 5.80
C GLU A 21 5.66 -8.54 6.51
N THR A 22 5.67 -7.90 7.68
CA THR A 22 4.49 -7.59 8.50
C THR A 22 4.13 -6.10 8.47
N GLU A 23 5.06 -5.22 8.11
CA GLU A 23 4.85 -3.77 8.07
C GLU A 23 4.77 -3.25 6.63
N ILE A 24 3.76 -2.44 6.36
CA ILE A 24 3.58 -1.76 5.08
C ILE A 24 3.69 -0.26 5.33
N THR A 25 4.72 0.36 4.74
CA THR A 25 4.86 1.81 4.73
C THR A 25 4.50 2.35 3.35
N VAL A 26 3.52 3.25 3.33
CA VAL A 26 3.05 3.94 2.13
C VAL A 26 3.46 5.40 2.24
N LYS A 27 4.35 5.88 1.38
CA LYS A 27 4.70 7.30 1.28
C LYS A 27 4.06 7.88 0.03
N GLY A 28 3.24 8.90 0.19
CA GLY A 28 2.62 9.62 -0.91
C GLY A 28 2.81 11.12 -0.81
N LYS A 29 2.25 11.84 -1.77
CA LYS A 29 2.35 13.31 -1.86
C LYS A 29 1.88 14.06 -0.60
N LEU A 30 0.91 13.49 0.13
CA LEU A 30 0.27 14.12 1.28
C LEU A 30 0.84 13.66 2.64
N GLY A 31 1.82 12.76 2.64
CA GLY A 31 2.42 12.22 3.87
C GLY A 31 2.69 10.72 3.80
N GLN A 32 2.95 10.14 4.96
CA GLN A 32 3.30 8.72 5.10
C GLN A 32 2.33 7.99 6.04
N LEU A 33 1.92 6.78 5.65
CA LEU A 33 1.11 5.84 6.42
C LEU A 33 1.94 4.60 6.72
N LYS A 34 1.83 4.09 7.95
CA LYS A 34 2.45 2.84 8.37
C LYS A 34 1.37 1.94 8.95
N GLN A 35 1.38 0.65 8.59
CA GLN A 35 0.47 -0.34 9.13
C GLN A 35 1.19 -1.64 9.44
#